data_AF-K0F0I0-F1
#
_entry.id   AF-K0F0I0-F1
#
_cell.length_a   1.000
_cell.length_b   1.000
_cell.length_c   1.000
_cell.angle_alpha   90.00
_cell.angle_beta   90.00
_cell.angle_gamma   90.00
#
_symmetry.space_group_name_H-M   'P 1'
#
loop_
_entity.id
_entity.type
_entity.pdbx_description
1 polymer ?
#
loop_
_entity_poly.entity_id
_entity_poly.type
_entity_poly.pdbx_seq_one_letter_code
_entity_poly.pdbx_strand_id
1 'polypeptide(L)'
;MSTDSSDGTEPISIAAAFAELDSYREQRDENTYDVEAGLAELKKRVTGQTDSDAETSGEATSDVHPDLEVTDSAITSAISPERATRDETGSWKLSWLPDRELTFAQALAGMEFDTLVSNYELANDTAAQARLEHLATQLDLTVMEALTLLTERITDQMNAKSAPPPLPGTGLRRQLIDPRSALRTRTGDARR
;
A
#
# COMPACT_ATOMS: atom_id res chain seq x y z
N MET A 1 -14.76 15.73 54.36
CA MET A 1 -14.34 14.72 53.35
C MET A 1 -15.60 14.05 52.84
N SER A 2 -15.98 14.38 51.61
CA SER A 2 -16.82 13.63 50.65
C SER A 2 -17.01 14.57 49.48
N THR A 3 -16.04 14.57 48.56
CA THR A 3 -16.19 15.15 47.23
C THR A 3 -16.87 14.09 46.38
N ASP A 4 -18.19 14.17 46.31
CA ASP A 4 -18.98 13.40 45.36
C ASP A 4 -18.80 14.05 43.98
N SER A 5 -17.71 13.65 43.31
CA SER A 5 -17.53 13.90 41.87
C SER A 5 -18.48 12.97 41.12
N SER A 6 -19.76 13.32 41.15
CA SER A 6 -20.74 12.75 40.25
C SER A 6 -20.42 13.30 38.86
N ASP A 7 -19.64 12.53 38.10
CA ASP A 7 -19.43 12.67 36.67
C ASP A 7 -20.77 12.39 35.98
N GLY A 8 -21.68 13.35 36.16
CA GLY A 8 -22.98 13.39 35.52
C GLY A 8 -22.79 13.72 34.05
N THR A 9 -22.29 12.75 33.28
CA THR A 9 -22.55 12.71 31.85
C THR A 9 -24.05 12.44 31.70
N GLU A 10 -24.87 13.49 31.90
CA GLU A 10 -26.28 13.41 31.55
C GLU A 10 -26.35 13.03 30.07
N PRO A 11 -27.14 12.01 29.70
CA PRO A 11 -27.27 11.60 28.32
C PRO A 11 -27.75 12.79 27.50
N ILE A 12 -26.92 13.25 26.57
CA ILE A 12 -27.29 14.32 25.65
C ILE A 12 -28.52 13.87 24.88
N SER A 13 -29.60 14.66 24.94
CA SER A 13 -30.77 14.35 24.13
C SER A 13 -30.40 14.46 22.65
N ILE A 14 -31.00 13.61 21.80
CA ILE A 14 -30.79 13.67 20.34
C ILE A 14 -30.99 15.10 19.80
N ALA A 15 -31.96 15.84 20.35
CA ALA A 15 -32.20 17.24 19.98
C ALA A 15 -31.05 18.19 20.37
N ALA A 16 -30.43 17.98 21.53
CA ALA A 16 -29.28 18.76 21.96
C ALA A 16 -28.04 18.46 21.10
N ALA A 17 -27.83 17.19 20.73
CA ALA A 17 -26.76 16.81 19.81
C ALA A 17 -26.97 17.47 18.42
N PHE A 18 -28.21 17.53 17.91
CA PHE A 18 -28.49 18.24 16.66
C PHE A 18 -28.30 19.75 16.78
N ALA A 19 -28.69 20.37 17.90
CA ALA A 19 -28.46 21.80 18.13
C ALA A 19 -26.95 22.13 18.18
N GLU A 20 -26.15 21.24 18.78
CA GLU A 20 -24.69 21.37 18.80
C GLU A 20 -24.10 21.23 17.39
N LEU A 21 -24.56 20.24 16.60
CA LEU A 21 -24.15 20.07 15.20
C LEU A 21 -24.55 21.26 14.31
N ASP A 22 -25.74 21.83 14.51
CA ASP A 22 -26.16 23.04 13.81
C ASP A 22 -25.29 24.24 14.22
N SER A 23 -24.91 24.35 15.50
CA SER A 23 -23.94 25.36 15.94
C SER A 23 -22.57 25.19 15.26
N TYR A 24 -22.10 23.95 15.08
CA TYR A 24 -20.88 23.67 14.32
C TYR A 24 -21.01 23.97 12.82
N ARG A 25 -22.21 23.83 12.23
CA ARG A 25 -22.48 24.21 10.84
C ARG A 25 -22.51 25.72 10.66
N GLU A 26 -23.09 26.46 11.61
CA GLU A 26 -23.11 27.93 11.57
C GLU A 26 -21.72 28.53 11.80
N GLN A 27 -20.88 27.91 12.65
CA GLN A 27 -19.49 28.33 12.84
C GLN A 27 -18.61 28.05 11.60
N ARG A 28 -19.06 27.18 10.68
CA ARG A 28 -18.28 26.74 9.52
C ARG A 28 -18.03 27.83 8.47
N ASP A 29 -18.82 28.90 8.47
CA ASP A 29 -18.59 30.03 7.55
C ASP A 29 -17.32 30.83 7.92
N GLU A 30 -16.85 30.75 9.17
CA GLU A 30 -15.60 31.41 9.60
C GLU A 30 -14.34 30.57 9.26
N ASN A 31 -14.50 29.27 9.03
CA ASN A 31 -13.45 28.41 8.51
C ASN A 31 -13.43 28.44 6.98
N THR A 32 -13.23 29.62 6.40
CA THR A 32 -12.78 29.73 5.01
C THR A 32 -11.36 29.17 4.94
N TYR A 33 -11.28 27.85 4.78
CA TYR A 33 -10.02 27.18 4.49
C TYR A 33 -9.59 27.65 3.11
N ASP A 34 -8.56 28.47 3.05
CA ASP A 34 -7.91 28.83 1.80
C ASP A 34 -7.30 27.56 1.22
N VAL A 35 -8.02 26.95 0.28
CA VAL A 35 -7.64 25.70 -0.38
C VAL A 35 -6.31 25.86 -1.09
N GLU A 36 -6.00 27.05 -1.62
CA GLU A 36 -4.75 27.29 -2.34
C GLU A 36 -3.57 27.39 -1.36
N ALA A 37 -3.75 28.07 -0.22
CA ALA A 37 -2.77 28.10 0.85
C ALA A 37 -2.54 26.71 1.46
N GLY A 38 -3.62 25.96 1.73
CA GLY A 38 -3.55 24.59 2.23
C GLY A 38 -2.86 23.63 1.26
N LEU A 39 -3.13 23.76 -0.04
CA LEU A 39 -2.48 22.96 -1.08
C LEU A 39 -1.00 23.33 -1.24
N ALA A 40 -0.65 24.62 -1.19
CA ALA A 40 0.73 25.05 -1.22
C ALA A 40 1.51 24.52 -0.01
N GLU A 41 0.92 24.56 1.18
CA GLU A 41 1.52 24.02 2.40
C GLU A 41 1.67 22.50 2.35
N LEU A 42 0.65 21.81 1.82
CA LEU A 42 0.71 20.37 1.60
C LEU A 42 1.81 20.01 0.59
N LYS A 43 1.91 20.74 -0.52
CA LYS A 43 2.98 20.55 -1.51
C LYS A 43 4.36 20.75 -0.90
N LYS A 44 4.56 21.81 -0.11
CA LYS A 44 5.84 22.08 0.58
C LYS A 44 6.26 20.93 1.50
N ARG A 45 5.32 20.40 2.30
CA ARG A 45 5.54 19.24 3.17
C ARG A 45 5.88 17.98 2.36
N VAL A 46 5.14 17.73 1.29
CA VAL A 46 5.36 16.55 0.42
C VAL A 46 6.69 16.63 -0.33
N THR A 47 7.12 17.82 -0.77
CA THR A 47 8.40 17.98 -1.49
C THR A 47 9.62 18.11 -0.58
N GLY A 48 9.47 18.01 0.75
CA GLY A 48 10.58 17.99 1.70
C GLY A 48 11.38 19.30 1.78
N GLN A 49 10.87 20.41 1.24
CA GLN A 49 11.55 21.70 1.24
C GLN A 49 11.18 22.48 2.51
N THR A 50 11.58 21.92 3.65
CA THR A 50 11.54 22.61 4.94
C THR A 50 12.97 23.04 5.24
N ASP A 51 13.27 24.31 4.99
CA ASP A 51 14.50 24.93 5.45
C ASP A 51 14.61 24.77 6.96
N SER A 52 15.61 24.00 7.37
CA SER A 52 16.37 24.07 8.62
C SER A 52 15.63 24.09 9.97
N ASP A 53 16.07 23.14 10.80
CA ASP A 53 16.11 23.20 12.28
C ASP A 53 14.79 23.02 13.04
N ALA A 54 14.26 21.80 13.04
CA ALA A 54 13.70 21.22 14.26
C ALA A 54 13.75 19.70 14.19
N GLU A 55 14.53 19.09 15.08
CA GLU A 55 14.51 17.66 15.36
C GLU A 55 13.10 17.21 15.75
N THR A 56 12.38 16.59 14.82
CA THR A 56 11.31 15.65 15.13
C THR A 56 11.32 14.57 14.06
N SER A 57 12.16 13.56 14.30
CA SER A 57 12.01 12.24 13.70
C SER A 57 10.62 11.70 14.06
N GLY A 58 9.83 11.36 13.05
CA GLY A 58 8.42 10.95 13.16
C GLY A 58 7.59 11.64 12.10
N GLU A 59 7.97 11.51 10.82
CA GLU A 59 7.41 10.48 9.94
C GLU A 59 5.88 10.66 9.78
N ALA A 60 5.48 11.72 9.09
CA ALA A 60 4.09 12.03 8.76
C ALA A 60 3.58 11.22 7.54
N THR A 61 3.74 9.91 7.60
CA THR A 61 3.04 8.94 6.73
C THR A 61 1.77 8.44 7.42
N SER A 62 0.99 9.29 8.10
CA SER A 62 -0.18 8.86 8.89
C SER A 62 -1.49 8.72 8.12
N ASP A 63 -1.53 9.00 6.82
CA ASP A 63 -2.72 8.71 5.97
C ASP A 63 -2.53 7.49 5.07
N VAL A 64 -1.39 6.80 5.16
CA VAL A 64 -1.21 5.46 4.60
C VAL A 64 -1.75 4.48 5.65
N HIS A 65 -2.62 3.54 5.26
CA HIS A 65 -3.10 2.49 6.17
C HIS A 65 -1.90 1.95 6.97
N PRO A 66 -1.96 1.88 8.32
CA PRO A 66 -0.80 1.55 9.16
C PRO A 66 -0.22 0.15 8.87
N ASP A 67 -0.93 -0.65 8.07
CA ASP A 67 -0.57 -2.01 7.70
C ASP A 67 0.36 -2.10 6.48
N LEU A 68 0.65 -0.98 5.80
CA LEU A 68 1.55 -0.93 4.64
C LEU A 68 2.96 -0.48 5.01
N GLU A 69 3.94 -1.32 4.71
CA GLU A 69 5.36 -0.98 4.73
C GLU A 69 5.80 -0.55 3.32
N VAL A 70 6.31 0.67 3.20
CA VAL A 70 6.76 1.25 1.93
C VAL A 70 8.26 1.44 1.96
N THR A 71 8.94 0.95 0.93
CA THR A 71 10.38 1.11 0.68
C THR A 71 10.63 1.61 -0.75
N ASP A 72 11.85 2.02 -1.08
CA ASP A 72 12.21 2.54 -2.42
C ASP A 72 11.99 1.54 -3.58
N SER A 73 11.90 0.24 -3.25
CA SER A 73 11.81 -0.85 -4.21
C SER A 73 10.63 -1.79 -3.98
N ALA A 74 9.92 -1.68 -2.86
CA ALA A 74 8.79 -2.55 -2.54
C ALA A 74 7.74 -1.86 -1.66
N ILE A 75 6.47 -2.25 -1.86
CA ILE A 75 5.36 -1.95 -0.94
C ILE A 75 4.79 -3.29 -0.49
N THR A 76 4.69 -3.52 0.80
CA THR A 76 4.20 -4.77 1.39
C THR A 76 3.15 -4.50 2.44
N SER A 77 2.23 -5.44 2.64
CA SER A 77 1.22 -5.38 3.70
C SER A 77 1.49 -6.44 4.76
N ALA A 78 1.25 -6.14 6.03
CA ALA A 78 1.32 -7.14 7.09
C ALA A 78 0.13 -8.13 7.04
N ILE A 79 -1.00 -7.71 6.48
CA ILE A 79 -2.26 -8.49 6.46
C ILE A 79 -2.50 -9.22 5.14
N SER A 80 -1.82 -8.82 4.06
CA SER A 80 -1.97 -9.41 2.73
C SER A 80 -0.66 -10.02 2.21
N PRO A 81 -0.71 -11.18 1.53
CA PRO A 81 0.46 -11.74 0.85
C PRO A 81 0.89 -10.94 -0.39
N GLU A 82 0.06 -10.02 -0.85
CA GLU A 82 0.34 -9.21 -2.03
C GLU A 82 1.42 -8.16 -1.76
N ARG A 83 2.13 -7.77 -2.82
CA ARG A 83 3.22 -6.80 -2.77
C ARG A 83 3.31 -6.04 -4.07
N ALA A 84 3.77 -4.80 -3.98
CA ALA A 84 4.29 -4.06 -5.12
C ALA A 84 5.81 -4.16 -5.14
N THR A 85 6.39 -4.32 -6.32
CA THR A 85 7.85 -4.27 -6.50
C THR A 85 8.20 -3.34 -7.65
N ARG A 86 9.27 -2.58 -7.49
CA ARG A 86 9.83 -1.73 -8.54
C ARG A 86 10.85 -2.52 -9.34
N ASP A 87 10.73 -2.49 -10.67
CA ASP A 87 11.71 -3.10 -11.57
C ASP A 87 12.92 -2.19 -11.85
N GLU A 88 13.90 -2.72 -12.58
CA GLU A 88 15.12 -1.98 -12.96
C GLU A 88 14.85 -0.78 -13.87
N THR A 89 13.72 -0.79 -14.59
CA THR A 89 13.27 0.35 -15.41
C THR A 89 12.59 1.45 -14.59
N GLY A 90 12.34 1.18 -13.31
CA GLY A 90 11.70 2.08 -12.38
C GLY A 90 10.17 1.99 -12.38
N SER A 91 9.59 1.05 -13.14
CA SER A 91 8.16 0.78 -13.18
C SER A 91 7.75 -0.11 -12.01
N TRP A 92 6.58 0.15 -11.45
CA TRP A 92 6.03 -0.65 -10.37
C TRP A 92 5.15 -1.74 -10.92
N LYS A 93 5.19 -2.91 -10.28
CA LYS A 93 4.32 -4.05 -10.58
C LYS A 93 3.70 -4.55 -9.31
N LEU A 94 2.39 -4.82 -9.36
CA LEU A 94 1.67 -5.48 -8.29
C LEU A 94 1.65 -6.99 -8.56
N SER A 95 1.82 -7.78 -7.50
CA SER A 95 1.79 -9.24 -7.61
C SER A 95 0.46 -9.80 -8.11
N TRP A 96 -0.64 -9.08 -7.91
CA TRP A 96 -1.98 -9.43 -8.42
C TRP A 96 -2.33 -8.74 -9.75
N LEU A 97 -1.52 -7.79 -10.23
CA LEU A 97 -1.67 -7.13 -11.52
C LEU A 97 -0.35 -7.10 -12.29
N PRO A 98 0.20 -8.28 -12.65
CA PRO A 98 1.57 -8.39 -13.19
C PRO A 98 1.72 -7.83 -14.61
N ASP A 99 0.61 -7.74 -15.36
CA ASP A 99 0.60 -7.35 -16.78
C ASP A 99 0.59 -5.84 -17.01
N ARG A 100 0.55 -5.04 -15.93
CA ARG A 100 0.56 -3.56 -16.02
C ARG A 100 1.84 -2.99 -15.43
N GLU A 101 2.43 -2.06 -16.16
CA GLU A 101 3.44 -1.16 -15.63
C GLU A 101 2.72 -0.02 -14.93
N LEU A 102 2.99 0.14 -13.63
CA LEU A 102 2.32 1.10 -12.77
C LEU A 102 3.31 2.18 -12.35
N THR A 103 2.78 3.37 -12.12
CA THR A 103 3.48 4.40 -11.35
C THR A 103 3.50 4.03 -9.86
N PHE A 104 4.37 4.67 -9.08
CA PHE A 104 4.38 4.50 -7.63
C PHE A 104 3.01 4.79 -7.00
N ALA A 105 2.34 5.85 -7.44
CA ALA A 105 1.03 6.23 -6.93
C ALA A 105 -0.04 5.16 -7.22
N GLN A 106 -0.02 4.56 -8.41
CA GLN A 106 -0.91 3.46 -8.76
C GLN A 106 -0.58 2.18 -7.98
N ALA A 107 0.70 1.86 -7.79
CA ALA A 107 1.11 0.73 -6.99
C ALA A 107 0.67 0.89 -5.52
N LEU A 108 0.81 2.08 -4.95
CA LEU A 108 0.32 2.40 -3.62
C LEU A 108 -1.20 2.27 -3.54
N ALA A 109 -1.93 2.83 -4.52
CA ALA A 109 -3.39 2.72 -4.57
C ALA A 109 -3.86 1.26 -4.65
N GLY A 110 -3.16 0.41 -5.41
CA GLY A 110 -3.49 -1.01 -5.49
C GLY A 110 -3.17 -1.80 -4.23
N MET A 111 -2.13 -1.44 -3.49
CA MET A 111 -1.84 -2.02 -2.17
C MET A 111 -2.84 -1.57 -1.10
N GLU A 112 -3.27 -0.31 -1.16
CA GLU A 112 -4.32 0.20 -0.27
C GLU A 112 -5.67 -0.45 -0.58
N PHE A 113 -6.00 -0.63 -1.88
CA PHE A 113 -7.20 -1.33 -2.31
C PHE A 113 -7.25 -2.76 -1.76
N ASP A 114 -6.14 -3.50 -1.91
CA ASP A 114 -6.01 -4.86 -1.41
C ASP A 114 -6.12 -4.95 0.13
N THR A 115 -5.51 -4.02 0.84
CA THR A 115 -5.62 -3.91 2.31
C THR A 115 -7.06 -3.64 2.76
N LEU A 116 -7.74 -2.73 2.06
CA LEU A 116 -9.12 -2.34 2.37
C LEU A 116 -10.11 -3.48 2.09
N VAL A 117 -9.91 -4.22 0.99
CA VAL A 117 -10.71 -5.41 0.67
C VAL A 117 -10.46 -6.55 1.66
N SER A 118 -9.24 -6.68 2.17
CA SER A 118 -8.89 -7.69 3.16
C SER A 118 -9.53 -7.43 4.54
N ASN A 119 -9.97 -6.20 4.81
CA ASN A 119 -10.66 -5.86 6.04
C ASN A 119 -12.19 -6.01 5.91
N TYR A 120 -12.69 -7.22 6.21
CA TYR A 120 -14.12 -7.53 6.16
C TYR A 120 -15.00 -6.66 7.06
N GLU A 121 -14.46 -6.05 8.12
CA GLU A 121 -15.23 -5.18 9.02
C GLU A 121 -15.70 -3.91 8.32
N LEU A 122 -15.03 -3.51 7.24
CA LEU A 122 -15.34 -2.31 6.46
C LEU A 122 -16.32 -2.55 5.30
N ALA A 123 -16.78 -3.80 5.10
CA ALA A 123 -17.64 -4.14 3.96
C ALA A 123 -18.96 -3.34 3.92
N ASN A 124 -19.50 -2.97 5.08
CA ASN A 124 -20.73 -2.19 5.21
C ASN A 124 -20.49 -0.68 5.43
N ASP A 125 -19.24 -0.23 5.40
CA ASP A 125 -18.90 1.18 5.58
C ASP A 125 -18.96 1.92 4.23
N THR A 126 -19.87 2.87 4.11
CA THR A 126 -20.02 3.74 2.94
C THR A 126 -18.74 4.52 2.63
N ALA A 127 -17.98 4.92 3.65
CA ALA A 127 -16.70 5.62 3.46
C ALA A 127 -15.64 4.68 2.86
N ALA A 128 -15.58 3.43 3.32
CA ALA A 128 -14.69 2.43 2.75
C ALA A 128 -15.07 2.10 1.29
N GLN A 129 -16.36 1.99 0.97
CA GLN A 129 -16.82 1.78 -0.40
C GLN A 129 -16.43 2.95 -1.33
N ALA A 130 -16.64 4.19 -0.90
CA ALA A 130 -16.20 5.36 -1.66
C ALA A 130 -14.68 5.41 -1.84
N ARG A 131 -13.91 4.95 -0.84
CA ARG A 131 -12.45 4.83 -0.93
C ARG A 131 -12.04 3.75 -1.93
N LEU A 132 -12.67 2.58 -1.93
CA LEU A 132 -12.44 1.52 -2.93
C LEU A 132 -12.70 2.03 -4.36
N GLU A 133 -13.79 2.77 -4.57
CA GLU A 133 -14.11 3.36 -5.88
C GLU A 133 -13.04 4.35 -6.34
N HIS A 134 -12.57 5.21 -5.42
CA HIS A 134 -11.50 6.16 -5.72
C HIS A 134 -10.19 5.46 -6.08
N LEU A 135 -9.77 4.46 -5.29
CA LEU A 135 -8.55 3.69 -5.52
C LEU A 135 -8.62 2.89 -6.83
N ALA A 136 -9.76 2.27 -7.14
CA ALA A 136 -9.97 1.57 -8.41
C ALA A 136 -9.85 2.53 -9.61
N THR A 137 -10.42 3.74 -9.48
CA THR A 137 -10.30 4.78 -10.52
C THR A 137 -8.84 5.18 -10.75
N GLN A 138 -8.02 5.27 -9.71
CA GLN A 138 -6.58 5.54 -9.86
C GLN A 138 -5.84 4.43 -10.62
N LEU A 139 -6.33 3.20 -10.55
CA LEU A 139 -5.80 2.03 -11.27
C LEU A 139 -6.33 1.88 -12.70
N ASP A 140 -7.21 2.77 -13.15
CA ASP A 140 -7.98 2.63 -14.39
C ASP A 140 -8.75 1.30 -14.43
N LEU A 141 -9.41 0.97 -13.31
CA LEU A 141 -10.24 -0.21 -13.14
C LEU A 141 -11.55 0.15 -12.44
N THR A 142 -12.57 -0.67 -12.63
CA THR A 142 -13.73 -0.69 -11.74
C THR A 142 -13.42 -1.52 -10.49
N VAL A 143 -14.14 -1.24 -9.39
CA VAL A 143 -14.02 -2.04 -8.15
C VAL A 143 -14.24 -3.53 -8.42
N MET A 144 -15.23 -3.86 -9.25
CA MET A 144 -15.55 -5.25 -9.60
C MET A 144 -14.43 -5.93 -10.40
N GLU A 145 -13.78 -5.23 -11.32
CA GLU A 145 -12.64 -5.78 -12.07
C GLU A 145 -11.45 -6.04 -11.13
N ALA A 146 -11.13 -5.08 -10.26
CA ALA A 146 -10.05 -5.23 -9.28
C ALA A 146 -10.31 -6.41 -8.32
N LEU A 147 -11.54 -6.56 -7.82
CA LEU A 147 -11.94 -7.70 -7.00
C LEU A 147 -11.85 -9.04 -7.74
N THR A 148 -12.21 -9.06 -9.03
CA THR A 148 -12.11 -10.27 -9.85
C THR A 148 -10.66 -10.72 -9.96
N LEU A 149 -9.74 -9.80 -10.28
CA LEU A 149 -8.31 -10.09 -10.40
C LEU A 149 -7.69 -10.55 -9.08
N LEU A 150 -8.05 -9.92 -7.95
CA LEU A 150 -7.62 -10.39 -6.62
C LEU A 150 -8.15 -11.79 -6.32
N THR A 151 -9.41 -12.08 -6.64
CA THR A 151 -10.01 -13.41 -6.39
C THR A 151 -9.35 -14.49 -7.25
N GLU A 152 -9.08 -14.20 -8.53
CA GLU A 152 -8.32 -15.08 -9.42
C GLU A 152 -6.93 -15.35 -8.87
N ARG A 153 -6.23 -14.31 -8.42
CA ARG A 153 -4.91 -14.41 -7.81
C ARG A 153 -4.90 -15.29 -6.55
N ILE A 154 -5.86 -15.10 -5.65
CA ILE A 154 -6.00 -15.91 -4.42
C ILE A 154 -6.25 -17.37 -4.80
N THR A 155 -7.10 -17.63 -5.79
CA THR A 155 -7.38 -18.99 -6.28
C THR A 155 -6.13 -19.64 -6.87
N ASP A 156 -5.36 -18.91 -7.67
CA ASP A 156 -4.08 -19.36 -8.22
C ASP A 156 -3.05 -19.66 -7.14
N GLN A 157 -2.96 -18.81 -6.11
CA GLN A 157 -2.09 -19.06 -4.96
C GLN A 157 -2.50 -20.30 -4.17
N MET A 158 -3.79 -20.50 -3.94
CA MET A 158 -4.30 -21.72 -3.28
C MET A 158 -3.98 -22.97 -4.11
N ASN A 159 -4.15 -22.91 -5.42
CA ASN A 159 -3.81 -24.00 -6.33
C ASN A 159 -2.30 -24.29 -6.34
N ALA A 160 -1.45 -23.25 -6.43
CA ALA A 160 0.00 -23.39 -6.41
C ALA A 160 0.54 -23.92 -5.08
N LYS A 161 -0.07 -23.54 -3.96
CA LYS A 161 0.29 -24.03 -2.62
C LYS A 161 -0.18 -25.48 -2.38
N SER A 162 -1.28 -25.89 -3.01
CA SER A 162 -1.80 -27.26 -2.97
C SER A 162 -1.07 -28.20 -3.93
N ALA A 163 -0.40 -27.67 -4.95
CA ALA A 163 0.46 -28.46 -5.82
C ALA A 163 1.52 -29.17 -4.95
N PRO A 164 1.72 -30.50 -5.13
CA PRO A 164 2.75 -31.21 -4.40
C PRO A 164 4.09 -30.50 -4.65
N PRO A 165 4.97 -30.40 -3.63
CA PRO A 165 6.27 -29.80 -3.82
C PRO A 165 6.91 -30.44 -5.05
N PRO A 166 7.50 -29.65 -5.98
CA PRO A 166 8.18 -30.25 -7.12
C PRO A 166 9.15 -31.27 -6.54
N LEU A 167 8.94 -32.55 -6.87
CA LEU A 167 9.77 -33.63 -6.37
C LEU A 167 11.22 -33.19 -6.58
N PRO A 168 12.08 -33.20 -5.55
CA PRO A 168 13.49 -32.92 -5.73
C PRO A 168 14.07 -34.04 -6.60
N GLY A 169 14.00 -33.88 -7.92
CA GLY A 169 14.42 -34.93 -8.83
C GLY A 169 13.76 -35.02 -10.19
N THR A 170 13.37 -33.91 -10.85
CA THR A 170 13.31 -33.95 -12.34
C THR A 170 13.57 -32.59 -12.99
N GLY A 171 14.62 -31.90 -12.55
CA GLY A 171 15.28 -30.83 -13.30
C GLY A 171 16.59 -31.33 -13.93
N LEU A 172 16.52 -32.45 -14.64
CA LEU A 172 17.57 -32.85 -15.59
C LEU A 172 17.49 -31.91 -16.79
N ARG A 173 18.65 -31.37 -17.20
CA ARG A 173 18.91 -30.48 -18.37
C ARG A 173 18.52 -29.02 -18.13
N ARG A 174 19.37 -28.03 -18.40
CA ARG A 174 20.46 -27.98 -19.38
C ARG A 174 21.39 -26.81 -19.03
N GLN A 175 22.08 -26.89 -17.90
CA GLN A 175 23.43 -26.31 -17.82
C GLN A 175 24.26 -27.19 -18.75
N LEU A 176 24.19 -26.89 -20.04
CA LEU A 176 25.11 -27.39 -21.05
C LEU A 176 26.47 -26.80 -20.67
N ILE A 177 27.10 -27.45 -19.69
CA ILE A 177 28.53 -27.32 -19.43
C ILE A 177 29.16 -27.66 -20.77
N ASP A 178 29.56 -26.63 -21.48
CA ASP A 178 30.26 -26.71 -22.75
C ASP A 178 31.57 -27.48 -22.52
N PRO A 179 31.69 -28.77 -22.91
CA PRO A 179 32.88 -29.53 -22.58
C PRO A 179 34.06 -29.21 -23.51
N ARG A 180 34.02 -28.11 -24.28
CA ARG A 180 35.14 -27.68 -25.13
C ARG A 180 35.91 -26.47 -24.62
N SER A 181 35.54 -25.89 -23.48
CA SER A 181 36.15 -24.67 -22.97
C SER A 181 37.05 -24.86 -21.74
N ALA A 182 37.66 -26.03 -21.55
CA ALA A 182 38.68 -26.20 -20.49
C ALA A 182 39.66 -27.34 -20.77
N LEU A 183 40.57 -27.19 -21.75
CA LEU A 183 41.85 -27.93 -21.80
C LEU A 183 42.77 -27.38 -22.92
N ARG A 184 43.04 -26.07 -22.95
CA ARG A 184 44.09 -25.54 -23.84
C ARG A 184 44.67 -24.19 -23.42
N THR A 185 45.03 -24.03 -22.15
CA THR A 185 46.06 -23.07 -21.76
C THR A 185 46.82 -23.58 -20.54
N ARG A 186 47.83 -24.44 -20.77
CA ARG A 186 48.97 -24.49 -19.86
C ARG A 186 50.25 -24.41 -20.68
N THR A 187 50.54 -23.17 -21.04
CA THR A 187 51.88 -22.64 -21.28
C THR A 187 52.76 -22.89 -20.05
N GLY A 188 53.99 -23.32 -20.28
CA GLY A 188 55.02 -23.64 -19.29
C GLY A 188 55.97 -24.61 -19.98
N ASP A 189 56.85 -24.16 -20.87
CA ASP A 189 58.07 -23.41 -20.55
C ASP A 189 58.86 -24.04 -19.41
N ALA A 190 59.79 -24.93 -19.78
CA ALA A 190 60.91 -25.34 -18.96
C ALA A 190 62.06 -25.78 -19.88
N ARG A 191 62.76 -24.76 -20.38
CA ARG A 191 64.22 -24.63 -20.48
C ARG A 191 65.10 -25.90 -20.48
N ARG A 192 66.04 -25.84 -21.44
CA ARG A 192 67.36 -26.47 -21.60
C ARG A 192 67.40 -27.80 -22.34
#